data_AF-A0A1V6TZ04-F1
#
_entry.id   AF-A0A1V6TZ04-F1
#
_cell.length_a   1.000
_cell.length_b   1.000
_cell.length_c   1.000
_cell.angle_alpha   90.00
_cell.angle_beta   90.00
_cell.angle_gamma   90.00
#
_symmetry.space_group_name_H-M   'P 1'
#
loop_
_entity.id
_entity.type
_entity.pdbx_description
1 polymer ?
#
loop_
_entity_poly.entity_id
_entity_poly.type
_entity_poly.pdbx_seq_one_letter_code
_entity_poly.pdbx_strand_id
1 'polypeptide(L)'
;MTRPKIHVPPLDSPSKQLVLELARDFENVRLFNEDLKRVKEYEINAYQQDLDRVDREREAVHTAALDEAAAFHENIRQQAEKTLQEHIRVEEEERRRKEEAARREQERLERERAEKLRREQEEAARVEAERQAKLAAEKKAAEETERARKAAIEEKERKEREERERADAAKRKEAEAAQEAQKAKEEAERQAQAEKQSKIGAATLSPEEIQVHQRYLQLHKDLKEFRKWLIDDYSKQNPAFKKAAGVMRRNITKCVGQLRDGKGTNKKQTQDIKVELEQALAVREPTVDLRKFLVSPPESIAQAEQPVPALLIYGLHILSKKLISGLINEASVHPTHAEPIGIIAAQIFSMQNFMYNGIHMSDILWAKIRFVCPALWGFNGNPKTAAGRDALGWRREMGQHVSEQQHLDRMTAMGGGFAAITLRNFGKAQRQNPFPNTIFWTSIQKLLSIPVSDITDTHIMLIKSMLYNSGDRIIGFWGQFGVYILHRAIIDLPNSLSESMSVSQLKILRDIYRDERHIIF
;
A
#
# COMPACT_ATOMS: atom_id res chain seq x y z
N MET A 1 -51.50 -39.08 53.51
CA MET A 1 -51.51 -40.57 53.52
C MET A 1 -50.48 -41.04 54.53
N THR A 2 -50.98 -41.54 55.66
CA THR A 2 -50.23 -42.07 56.81
C THR A 2 -49.53 -43.38 56.41
N ARG A 3 -48.19 -43.42 56.47
CA ARG A 3 -47.44 -44.66 56.26
C ARG A 3 -47.65 -45.58 57.47
N PRO A 4 -47.94 -46.88 57.28
CA PRO A 4 -48.06 -47.82 58.39
C PRO A 4 -46.67 -48.03 59.02
N LYS A 5 -46.59 -47.84 60.34
CA LYS A 5 -45.40 -48.22 61.12
C LYS A 5 -45.34 -49.74 61.18
N ILE A 6 -44.48 -50.34 60.37
CA ILE A 6 -44.14 -51.76 60.48
C ILE A 6 -43.32 -51.93 61.76
N HIS A 7 -43.94 -52.49 62.80
CA HIS A 7 -43.29 -52.84 64.05
C HIS A 7 -42.51 -54.15 63.83
N VAL A 8 -41.19 -54.07 63.82
CA VAL A 8 -40.30 -55.22 63.73
C VAL A 8 -40.06 -55.73 65.17
N PRO A 9 -40.29 -57.02 65.47
CA PRO A 9 -40.10 -57.56 66.82
C PRO A 9 -38.61 -57.50 67.24
N PRO A 10 -38.31 -57.32 68.54
CA PRO A 10 -36.94 -57.21 69.02
C PRO A 10 -36.24 -58.57 68.87
N LEU A 11 -35.23 -58.63 68.02
CA LEU A 11 -34.40 -59.83 67.83
C LEU A 11 -33.18 -59.76 68.76
N ASP A 12 -32.90 -60.88 69.43
CA ASP A 12 -31.77 -61.09 70.32
C ASP A 12 -30.41 -60.80 69.64
N SER A 13 -29.65 -59.88 70.24
CA SER A 13 -28.27 -59.46 69.95
C SER A 13 -28.10 -58.14 69.15
N PRO A 14 -27.45 -57.12 69.75
CA PRO A 14 -27.09 -55.84 69.11
C PRO A 14 -26.33 -55.98 67.79
N SER A 15 -25.56 -57.05 67.62
CA SER A 15 -24.83 -57.32 66.38
C SER A 15 -25.72 -57.60 65.17
N LYS A 16 -26.92 -58.16 65.34
CA LYS A 16 -27.87 -58.36 64.22
C LYS A 16 -28.57 -57.08 63.81
N GLN A 17 -28.83 -56.17 64.76
CA GLN A 17 -29.36 -54.84 64.45
C GLN A 17 -28.37 -54.02 63.63
N LEU A 18 -27.08 -54.05 64.02
CA LEU A 18 -26.02 -53.37 63.27
C LEU A 18 -25.91 -53.87 61.82
N VAL A 19 -26.05 -55.18 61.59
CA VAL A 19 -26.01 -55.76 60.24
C VAL A 19 -27.21 -55.33 59.38
N LEU A 20 -28.41 -55.21 59.98
CA LEU A 20 -29.60 -54.72 59.28
C LEU A 20 -29.51 -53.22 58.96
N GLU A 21 -28.97 -52.41 59.89
CA GLU A 21 -28.71 -50.99 59.64
C GLU A 21 -27.67 -50.80 58.54
N LEU A 22 -26.57 -51.56 58.57
CA LEU A 22 -25.55 -51.53 57.53
C LEU A 22 -26.10 -51.95 56.16
N ALA A 23 -26.94 -52.99 56.10
CA ALA A 23 -27.59 -53.42 54.87
C ALA A 23 -28.51 -52.34 54.29
N ARG A 24 -29.26 -51.63 55.16
CA ARG A 24 -30.11 -50.51 54.77
C ARG A 24 -29.28 -49.32 54.27
N ASP A 25 -28.16 -49.03 54.91
CA ASP A 25 -27.26 -47.95 54.49
C ASP A 25 -26.61 -48.26 53.14
N PHE A 26 -26.21 -49.51 52.89
CA PHE A 26 -25.72 -49.92 51.56
C PHE A 26 -26.80 -49.80 50.47
N GLU A 27 -28.05 -50.12 50.78
CA GLU A 27 -29.16 -49.96 49.85
C GLU A 27 -29.44 -48.47 49.55
N ASN A 28 -29.37 -47.60 50.57
CA ASN A 28 -29.47 -46.15 50.40
C ASN A 28 -28.33 -45.59 49.54
N VAL A 29 -27.09 -46.05 49.76
CA VAL A 29 -25.92 -45.64 48.95
C VAL A 29 -26.07 -46.12 47.50
N ARG A 30 -26.62 -47.31 47.27
CA ARG A 30 -26.89 -47.81 45.91
C ARG A 30 -27.92 -46.94 45.20
N LEU A 31 -29.05 -46.62 45.85
CA LEU A 31 -30.08 -45.75 45.29
C LEU A 31 -29.52 -44.36 44.99
N PHE A 32 -28.74 -43.77 45.92
CA PHE A 32 -28.09 -42.49 45.71
C PHE A 32 -27.13 -42.50 44.50
N ASN A 33 -26.37 -43.58 44.32
CA ASN A 33 -25.50 -43.74 43.15
C ASN A 33 -26.29 -43.89 41.83
N GLU A 34 -27.44 -44.56 41.85
CA GLU A 34 -28.33 -44.67 40.68
C GLU A 34 -28.95 -43.32 40.32
N ASP A 35 -29.39 -42.54 41.31
CA ASP A 35 -29.92 -41.19 41.11
C ASP A 35 -28.83 -40.22 40.59
N LEU A 36 -27.61 -40.30 41.13
CA LEU A 36 -26.47 -39.52 40.63
C LEU A 36 -26.14 -39.82 39.16
N LYS A 37 -26.25 -41.10 38.73
CA LYS A 37 -26.06 -41.46 37.32
C LYS A 37 -27.12 -40.82 36.44
N ARG A 38 -28.38 -40.86 36.85
CA ARG A 38 -29.48 -40.22 36.11
C ARG A 38 -29.29 -38.71 36.00
N VAL A 39 -28.90 -38.04 37.09
CA VAL A 39 -28.62 -36.59 37.06
C VAL A 39 -27.52 -36.28 36.05
N LYS A 40 -26.42 -37.04 36.04
CA LYS A 40 -25.34 -36.86 35.06
C LYS A 40 -25.82 -37.09 33.62
N GLU A 41 -26.64 -38.09 33.38
CA GLU A 41 -27.22 -38.33 32.05
C GLU A 41 -28.12 -37.16 31.60
N TYR A 42 -28.93 -36.61 32.51
CA TYR A 42 -29.73 -35.40 32.24
C TYR A 42 -28.84 -34.18 31.95
N GLU A 43 -27.78 -33.97 32.72
CA GLU A 43 -26.83 -32.87 32.49
C GLU A 43 -26.13 -32.99 31.13
N ILE A 44 -25.69 -34.21 30.76
CA ILE A 44 -25.06 -34.46 29.45
C ILE A 44 -26.06 -34.19 28.32
N ASN A 45 -27.30 -34.68 28.44
CA ASN A 45 -28.32 -34.48 27.41
C ASN A 45 -28.71 -33.00 27.29
N ALA A 46 -28.85 -32.27 28.40
CA ALA A 46 -29.13 -30.84 28.39
C ALA A 46 -27.99 -30.04 27.72
N TYR A 47 -26.74 -30.39 28.05
CA TYR A 47 -25.57 -29.77 27.44
C TYR A 47 -25.48 -30.03 25.93
N GLN A 48 -25.78 -31.25 25.48
CA GLN A 48 -25.83 -31.58 24.05
C GLN A 48 -26.94 -30.80 23.32
N GLN A 49 -28.12 -30.68 23.91
CA GLN A 49 -29.22 -29.89 23.34
C GLN A 49 -28.87 -28.40 23.22
N ASP A 50 -28.15 -27.85 24.20
CA ASP A 50 -27.66 -26.47 24.14
C ASP A 50 -26.62 -26.28 23.04
N LEU A 51 -25.70 -27.23 22.85
CA LEU A 51 -24.75 -27.21 21.74
C LEU A 51 -25.46 -27.26 20.37
N ASP A 52 -26.41 -28.17 20.21
CA ASP A 52 -27.20 -28.29 18.98
C ASP A 52 -28.05 -27.04 18.69
N ARG A 53 -28.47 -26.30 19.73
CA ARG A 53 -29.14 -25.00 19.57
C ARG A 53 -28.16 -23.95 19.05
N VAL A 54 -26.98 -23.83 19.67
CA VAL A 54 -25.95 -22.87 19.28
C VAL A 54 -25.45 -23.12 17.86
N ASP A 55 -25.26 -24.39 17.48
CA ASP A 55 -24.81 -24.73 16.14
C ASP A 55 -25.87 -24.39 15.07
N ARG A 56 -27.16 -24.65 15.34
CA ARG A 56 -28.25 -24.22 14.45
C ARG A 56 -28.35 -22.71 14.31
N GLU A 57 -28.18 -21.97 15.40
CA GLU A 57 -28.17 -20.50 15.36
C GLU A 57 -27.00 -19.97 14.52
N ARG A 58 -25.81 -20.55 14.68
CA ARG A 58 -24.63 -20.20 13.87
C ARG A 58 -24.80 -20.56 12.40
N GLU A 59 -25.35 -21.73 12.10
CA GLU A 59 -25.63 -22.17 10.73
C GLU A 59 -26.65 -21.24 10.06
N ALA A 60 -27.69 -20.81 10.77
CA ALA A 60 -28.66 -19.85 10.26
C ALA A 60 -28.01 -18.50 9.93
N VAL A 61 -27.13 -17.99 10.80
CA VAL A 61 -26.38 -16.74 10.53
C VAL A 61 -25.45 -16.90 9.33
N HIS A 62 -24.73 -18.02 9.22
CA HIS A 62 -23.83 -18.26 8.09
C HIS A 62 -24.60 -18.40 6.77
N THR A 63 -25.74 -19.08 6.78
CA THR A 63 -26.61 -19.24 5.61
C THR A 63 -27.17 -17.89 5.16
N ALA A 64 -27.65 -17.07 6.10
CA ALA A 64 -28.11 -15.71 5.80
C ALA A 64 -27.00 -14.83 5.19
N ALA A 65 -25.76 -14.94 5.69
CA ALA A 65 -24.62 -14.22 5.14
C ALA A 65 -24.26 -14.70 3.71
N LEU A 66 -24.39 -16.00 3.42
CA LEU A 66 -24.19 -16.54 2.08
C LEU A 66 -25.27 -16.03 1.11
N ASP A 67 -26.53 -15.98 1.54
CA ASP A 67 -27.64 -15.47 0.74
C ASP A 67 -27.48 -13.97 0.44
N GLU A 68 -27.05 -13.18 1.43
CA GLU A 68 -26.75 -11.75 1.24
C GLU A 68 -25.59 -11.54 0.26
N ALA A 69 -24.52 -12.33 0.37
CA ALA A 69 -23.40 -12.28 -0.56
C ALA A 69 -23.81 -12.67 -1.99
N ALA A 70 -24.68 -13.68 -2.13
CA ALA A 70 -25.22 -14.08 -3.42
C ALA A 70 -26.08 -12.96 -4.04
N ALA A 71 -26.94 -12.32 -3.25
CA ALA A 71 -27.74 -11.17 -3.70
C ALA A 71 -26.88 -9.97 -4.11
N PHE A 72 -25.79 -9.71 -3.38
CA PHE A 72 -24.84 -8.65 -3.72
C PHE A 72 -24.12 -8.92 -5.06
N HIS A 73 -23.65 -10.15 -5.28
CA HIS A 73 -23.04 -10.55 -6.54
C HIS A 73 -24.01 -10.43 -7.72
N GLU A 74 -25.27 -10.79 -7.52
CA GLU A 74 -26.32 -10.64 -8.53
C GLU A 74 -26.55 -9.17 -8.91
N ASN A 75 -26.59 -8.28 -7.93
CA ASN A 75 -26.72 -6.84 -8.18
C ASN A 75 -25.50 -6.30 -8.97
N ILE A 76 -24.29 -6.71 -8.61
CA ILE A 76 -23.07 -6.33 -9.35
C ILE A 76 -23.16 -6.83 -10.80
N ARG A 77 -23.60 -8.07 -11.02
CA ARG A 77 -23.77 -8.62 -12.37
C ARG A 77 -24.74 -7.77 -13.20
N GLN A 78 -25.90 -7.42 -12.62
CA GLN A 78 -26.89 -6.58 -13.30
C GLN A 78 -26.36 -5.16 -13.60
N GLN A 79 -25.56 -4.58 -12.70
CA GLN A 79 -24.91 -3.28 -12.94
C GLN A 79 -23.87 -3.36 -14.05
N ALA A 80 -23.07 -4.43 -14.08
CA ALA A 80 -22.08 -4.67 -15.12
C ALA A 80 -22.75 -4.86 -16.50
N GLU A 81 -23.85 -5.62 -16.55
CA GLU A 81 -24.64 -5.81 -17.77
C GLU A 81 -25.23 -4.49 -18.29
N LYS A 82 -25.80 -3.65 -17.41
CA LYS A 82 -26.30 -2.31 -17.80
C LYS A 82 -25.18 -1.42 -18.35
N THR A 83 -24.04 -1.39 -17.67
CA THR A 83 -22.88 -0.59 -18.10
C THR A 83 -22.36 -1.05 -19.46
N LEU A 84 -22.31 -2.36 -19.69
CA LEU A 84 -21.91 -2.93 -20.98
C LEU A 84 -22.90 -2.54 -22.09
N GLN A 85 -24.20 -2.62 -21.81
CA GLN A 85 -25.23 -2.21 -22.78
C GLN A 85 -25.13 -0.71 -23.12
N GLU A 86 -24.85 0.15 -22.15
CA GLU A 86 -24.63 1.57 -22.37
C GLU A 86 -23.38 1.83 -23.22
N HIS A 87 -22.27 1.13 -22.95
CA HIS A 87 -21.05 1.25 -23.75
C HIS A 87 -21.28 0.85 -25.21
N ILE A 88 -21.98 -0.28 -25.44
CA ILE A 88 -22.32 -0.74 -26.80
C ILE A 88 -23.15 0.31 -27.54
N ARG A 89 -24.14 0.93 -26.88
CA ARG A 89 -24.96 1.99 -27.47
C ARG A 89 -24.12 3.22 -27.86
N VAL A 90 -23.20 3.63 -27.00
CA VAL A 90 -22.30 4.77 -27.28
C VAL A 90 -21.37 4.46 -28.45
N GLU A 91 -20.79 3.26 -28.52
CA GLU A 91 -19.95 2.85 -29.65
C GLU A 91 -20.72 2.82 -30.97
N GLU A 92 -21.96 2.35 -30.97
CA GLU A 92 -22.82 2.36 -32.15
C GLU A 92 -23.18 3.77 -32.60
N GLU A 93 -23.48 4.68 -31.67
CA GLU A 93 -23.73 6.09 -31.98
C GLU A 93 -22.48 6.79 -32.53
N GLU A 94 -21.30 6.54 -31.95
CA GLU A 94 -20.04 7.06 -32.48
C GLU A 94 -19.75 6.56 -33.89
N ARG A 95 -19.99 5.27 -34.16
CA ARG A 95 -19.82 4.68 -35.50
C ARG A 95 -20.72 5.38 -36.50
N ARG A 96 -22.00 5.61 -36.17
CA ARG A 96 -22.95 6.35 -37.03
C ARG A 96 -22.50 7.80 -37.27
N ARG A 97 -21.98 8.49 -36.24
CA ARG A 97 -21.46 9.86 -36.39
C ARG A 97 -20.24 9.93 -37.31
N LYS A 98 -19.31 8.95 -37.20
CA LYS A 98 -18.12 8.85 -38.06
C LYS A 98 -18.51 8.59 -39.51
N GLU A 99 -19.46 7.68 -39.76
CA GLU A 99 -19.99 7.41 -41.10
C GLU A 99 -20.67 8.63 -41.72
N GLU A 100 -21.48 9.37 -40.94
CA GLU A 100 -22.15 10.58 -41.45
C GLU A 100 -21.17 11.73 -41.71
N ALA A 101 -20.14 11.90 -40.87
CA ALA A 101 -19.08 12.87 -41.07
C ALA A 101 -18.25 12.57 -42.33
N ALA A 102 -17.89 11.31 -42.56
CA ALA A 102 -17.17 10.87 -43.76
C ALA A 102 -17.98 11.16 -45.04
N ARG A 103 -19.30 10.94 -45.01
CA ARG A 103 -20.19 11.27 -46.15
C ARG A 103 -20.22 12.77 -46.45
N ARG A 104 -20.29 13.61 -45.40
CA ARG A 104 -20.28 15.08 -45.54
C ARG A 104 -18.93 15.59 -46.06
N GLU A 105 -17.82 14.98 -45.65
CA GLU A 105 -16.49 15.35 -46.11
C GLU A 105 -16.27 14.99 -47.59
N GLN A 106 -16.75 13.83 -48.04
CA GLN A 106 -16.74 13.46 -49.46
C GLN A 106 -17.55 14.44 -50.31
N GLU A 107 -18.74 14.84 -49.87
CA GLU A 107 -19.57 15.82 -50.57
C GLU A 107 -18.90 17.20 -50.67
N ARG A 108 -18.18 17.63 -49.64
CA ARG A 108 -17.38 18.87 -49.67
C ARG A 108 -16.22 18.79 -50.65
N LEU A 109 -15.51 17.67 -50.68
CA LEU A 109 -14.36 17.45 -51.56
C LEU A 109 -14.78 17.47 -53.05
N GLU A 110 -15.95 16.92 -53.38
CA GLU A 110 -16.51 16.97 -54.73
C GLU A 110 -16.89 18.41 -55.15
N ARG A 111 -17.49 19.19 -54.25
CA ARG A 111 -17.80 20.62 -54.52
C ARG A 111 -16.55 21.47 -54.73
N GLU A 112 -15.52 21.26 -53.91
CA GLU A 112 -14.26 22.02 -54.03
C GLU A 112 -13.53 21.70 -55.35
N ARG A 113 -13.54 20.43 -55.78
CA ARG A 113 -12.99 20.03 -57.09
C ARG A 113 -13.75 20.68 -58.26
N ALA A 114 -15.08 20.76 -58.18
CA ALA A 114 -15.88 21.44 -59.20
C ALA A 114 -15.62 22.95 -59.25
N GLU A 115 -15.40 23.59 -58.09
CA GLU A 115 -15.11 25.03 -58.03
C GLU A 115 -13.69 25.36 -58.53
N LYS A 116 -12.69 24.54 -58.20
CA LYS A 116 -11.32 24.71 -58.75
C LYS A 116 -11.29 24.63 -60.27
N LEU A 117 -12.03 23.70 -60.86
CA LEU A 117 -12.14 23.58 -62.32
C LEU A 117 -12.73 24.83 -62.98
N ARG A 118 -13.69 25.51 -62.32
CA ARG A 118 -14.26 26.78 -62.82
C ARG A 118 -13.26 27.93 -62.74
N ARG A 119 -12.47 28.00 -61.67
CA ARG A 119 -11.46 29.06 -61.48
C ARG A 119 -10.29 28.95 -62.46
N GLU A 120 -9.85 27.73 -62.78
CA GLU A 120 -8.80 27.49 -63.78
C GLU A 120 -9.23 27.96 -65.19
N GLN A 121 -10.51 27.79 -65.55
CA GLN A 121 -11.06 28.30 -66.82
C GLN A 121 -11.13 29.83 -66.87
N GLU A 122 -11.38 30.48 -65.74
CA GLU A 122 -11.48 31.94 -65.63
C GLU A 122 -10.10 32.62 -65.61
N GLU A 123 -9.11 31.98 -64.98
CA GLU A 123 -7.73 32.48 -64.90
C GLU A 123 -6.99 32.36 -66.24
N ALA A 124 -7.24 31.31 -67.02
CA ALA A 124 -6.73 31.19 -68.39
C ALA A 124 -7.17 32.35 -69.30
N ALA A 125 -8.42 32.83 -69.14
CA ALA A 125 -8.95 33.97 -69.89
C ALA A 125 -8.31 35.32 -69.49
N ARG A 126 -7.89 35.47 -68.23
CA ARG A 126 -7.21 36.69 -67.74
C ARG A 126 -5.77 36.82 -68.22
N VAL A 127 -5.03 35.71 -68.30
CA VAL A 127 -3.60 35.71 -68.70
C VAL A 127 -3.44 36.13 -70.18
N GLU A 128 -4.42 35.82 -71.02
CA GLU A 128 -4.43 36.23 -72.43
C GLU A 128 -4.66 37.75 -72.60
N ALA A 129 -5.45 38.36 -71.70
CA ALA A 129 -5.67 39.81 -71.66
C ALA A 129 -4.46 40.60 -71.10
N GLU A 130 -3.71 40.04 -70.14
CA GLU A 130 -2.55 40.71 -69.53
C GLU A 130 -1.34 40.81 -70.48
N ARG A 131 -1.14 39.84 -71.38
CA ARG A 131 -0.10 39.90 -72.42
C ARG A 131 -0.28 41.07 -73.39
N GLN A 132 -1.51 41.51 -73.63
CA GLN A 132 -1.83 42.68 -74.47
C GLN A 132 -1.51 44.01 -73.77
N ALA A 133 -1.57 44.07 -72.43
CA ALA A 133 -1.34 45.30 -71.67
C ALA A 133 0.15 45.60 -71.39
N LYS A 134 1.00 44.56 -71.26
CA LYS A 134 2.44 44.74 -70.96
C LYS A 134 3.26 45.38 -72.09
N LEU A 135 2.83 45.25 -73.36
CA LEU A 135 3.44 45.94 -74.50
C LEU A 135 3.21 47.46 -74.50
N ALA A 136 2.25 47.97 -73.73
CA ALA A 136 1.91 49.40 -73.67
C ALA A 136 2.62 50.17 -72.54
N ALA A 137 3.15 49.46 -71.52
CA ALA A 137 3.70 50.08 -70.32
C ALA A 137 5.21 50.38 -70.39
N GLU A 138 5.94 49.78 -71.34
CA GLU A 138 7.40 49.93 -71.46
C GLU A 138 7.84 51.29 -72.06
N LYS A 139 6.89 52.14 -72.48
CA LYS A 139 7.16 53.50 -73.02
C LYS A 139 7.08 54.64 -72.01
N LYS A 140 6.84 54.40 -70.71
CA LYS A 140 6.55 55.48 -69.74
C LYS A 140 7.43 55.59 -68.49
N ALA A 141 8.53 54.83 -68.38
CA ALA A 141 9.33 54.81 -67.14
C ALA A 141 10.83 55.09 -67.38
N ALA A 142 11.14 56.21 -68.03
CA ALA A 142 12.52 56.68 -68.21
C ALA A 142 12.80 58.06 -67.57
N GLU A 143 11.88 58.64 -66.81
CA GLU A 143 12.09 59.97 -66.23
C GLU A 143 11.71 60.00 -64.75
N GLU A 144 12.59 60.62 -63.96
CA GLU A 144 12.38 61.11 -62.60
C GLU A 144 12.39 60.07 -61.46
N THR A 145 13.08 60.26 -60.34
CA THR A 145 13.95 61.34 -59.90
C THR A 145 14.70 60.87 -58.66
N GLU A 146 16.00 61.01 -58.74
CA GLU A 146 17.00 60.72 -57.73
C GLU A 146 17.17 61.90 -56.73
N ARG A 147 16.08 62.52 -56.23
CA ARG A 147 16.22 63.84 -55.55
C ARG A 147 15.45 64.06 -54.23
N ALA A 148 15.35 63.06 -53.36
CA ALA A 148 14.75 63.26 -52.02
C ALA A 148 15.57 62.71 -50.84
N ARG A 149 16.90 62.59 -50.97
CA ARG A 149 17.77 61.97 -49.93
C ARG A 149 18.41 62.92 -48.90
N LYS A 150 18.14 64.22 -48.90
CA LYS A 150 18.88 65.17 -48.05
C LYS A 150 18.13 65.84 -46.89
N ALA A 151 16.89 65.45 -46.60
CA ALA A 151 16.13 66.01 -45.45
C ALA A 151 16.01 65.08 -44.23
N ALA A 152 16.57 63.86 -44.27
CA ALA A 152 16.25 62.81 -43.29
C ALA A 152 17.24 62.65 -42.12
N ILE A 153 18.28 63.49 -42.02
CA ILE A 153 19.39 63.26 -41.07
C ILE A 153 19.30 64.13 -39.82
N GLU A 154 18.66 65.30 -39.86
CA GLU A 154 18.58 66.23 -38.71
C GLU A 154 17.43 65.93 -37.73
N GLU A 155 16.39 65.19 -38.15
CA GLU A 155 15.28 64.83 -37.26
C GLU A 155 15.57 63.59 -36.38
N LYS A 156 16.66 62.86 -36.69
CA LYS A 156 16.97 61.58 -36.06
C LYS A 156 17.70 61.73 -34.72
N GLU A 157 18.51 62.76 -34.55
CA GLU A 157 19.33 62.95 -33.34
C GLU A 157 18.56 63.54 -32.14
N ARG A 158 17.44 64.24 -32.37
CA ARG A 158 16.63 64.83 -31.28
C ARG A 158 15.72 63.80 -30.60
N LYS A 159 15.31 62.75 -31.33
CA LYS A 159 14.46 61.66 -30.82
C LYS A 159 15.24 60.66 -29.95
N GLU A 160 16.54 60.49 -30.18
CA GLU A 160 17.36 59.48 -29.50
C GLU A 160 17.72 59.85 -28.04
N ARG A 161 17.63 61.13 -27.68
CA ARG A 161 17.96 61.62 -26.32
C ARG A 161 16.77 61.56 -25.34
N GLU A 162 15.53 61.69 -25.82
CA GLU A 162 14.31 61.53 -25.00
C GLU A 162 13.97 60.05 -24.71
N GLU A 163 14.38 59.11 -25.56
CA GLU A 163 14.13 57.67 -25.35
C GLU A 163 15.00 57.07 -24.23
N ARG A 164 16.23 57.57 -24.02
CA ARG A 164 17.13 57.03 -22.98
C ARG A 164 16.68 57.35 -21.55
N GLU A 165 16.12 58.52 -21.28
CA GLU A 165 15.62 58.87 -19.93
C GLU A 165 14.32 58.14 -19.57
N ARG A 166 13.45 57.83 -20.55
CA ARG A 166 12.26 56.99 -20.34
C ARG A 166 12.61 55.52 -20.11
N ALA A 167 13.69 55.03 -20.75
CA ALA A 167 14.14 53.65 -20.61
C ALA A 167 14.68 53.33 -19.19
N ASP A 168 15.37 54.28 -18.54
CA ASP A 168 15.96 54.03 -17.21
C ASP A 168 14.93 54.16 -16.06
N ALA A 169 13.89 54.98 -16.23
CA ALA A 169 12.77 55.06 -15.29
C ALA A 169 11.83 53.84 -15.38
N ALA A 170 11.69 53.23 -16.56
CA ALA A 170 10.93 52.00 -16.76
C ALA A 170 11.61 50.78 -16.11
N LYS A 171 12.94 50.66 -16.24
CA LYS A 171 13.72 49.55 -15.67
C LYS A 171 13.67 49.47 -14.14
N ARG A 172 13.61 50.60 -13.43
CA ARG A 172 13.50 50.60 -11.96
C ARG A 172 12.12 50.15 -11.47
N LYS A 173 11.05 50.55 -12.15
CA LYS A 173 9.68 50.07 -11.86
C LYS A 173 9.48 48.60 -12.22
N GLU A 174 10.11 48.12 -13.29
CA GLU A 174 10.11 46.69 -13.63
C GLU A 174 10.89 45.85 -12.61
N ALA A 175 12.00 46.36 -12.06
CA ALA A 175 12.78 45.63 -11.05
C ALA A 175 12.04 45.49 -9.70
N GLU A 176 11.32 46.53 -9.26
CA GLU A 176 10.49 46.48 -8.05
C GLU A 176 9.24 45.60 -8.25
N ALA A 177 8.56 45.72 -9.40
CA ALA A 177 7.43 44.85 -9.75
C ALA A 177 7.86 43.38 -9.92
N ALA A 178 9.08 43.11 -10.41
CA ALA A 178 9.63 41.77 -10.52
C ALA A 178 9.94 41.15 -9.15
N GLN A 179 10.47 41.92 -8.19
CA GLN A 179 10.70 41.41 -6.83
C GLN A 179 9.41 41.12 -6.07
N GLU A 180 8.38 41.96 -6.24
CA GLU A 180 7.08 41.76 -5.61
C GLU A 180 6.31 40.59 -6.26
N ALA A 181 6.41 40.45 -7.59
CA ALA A 181 5.89 39.29 -8.30
C ALA A 181 6.64 37.98 -7.95
N GLN A 182 7.94 38.06 -7.62
CA GLN A 182 8.72 36.89 -7.21
C GLN A 182 8.37 36.46 -5.78
N LYS A 183 8.17 37.39 -4.84
CA LYS A 183 7.67 37.08 -3.50
C LYS A 183 6.22 36.54 -3.53
N ALA A 184 5.35 37.13 -4.34
CA ALA A 184 3.99 36.63 -4.52
C ALA A 184 3.96 35.25 -5.19
N LYS A 185 4.88 34.96 -6.13
CA LYS A 185 5.06 33.62 -6.70
C LYS A 185 5.60 32.64 -5.68
N GLU A 186 6.58 33.00 -4.86
CA GLU A 186 7.11 32.14 -3.80
C GLU A 186 6.07 31.83 -2.72
N GLU A 187 5.22 32.80 -2.37
CA GLU A 187 4.13 32.60 -1.41
C GLU A 187 2.96 31.80 -2.01
N ALA A 188 2.61 32.05 -3.27
CA ALA A 188 1.64 31.22 -4.00
C ALA A 188 2.17 29.80 -4.26
N GLU A 189 3.47 29.62 -4.50
CA GLU A 189 4.10 28.31 -4.61
C GLU A 189 4.16 27.61 -3.26
N ARG A 190 4.44 28.30 -2.15
CA ARG A 190 4.35 27.73 -0.80
C ARG A 190 2.93 27.33 -0.44
N GLN A 191 1.93 28.16 -0.75
CA GLN A 191 0.52 27.82 -0.52
C GLN A 191 0.06 26.67 -1.41
N ALA A 192 0.44 26.67 -2.71
CA ALA A 192 0.14 25.58 -3.62
C ALA A 192 0.88 24.27 -3.25
N GLN A 193 2.10 24.36 -2.71
CA GLN A 193 2.83 23.23 -2.17
C GLN A 193 2.19 22.71 -0.87
N ALA A 194 1.77 23.59 0.05
CA ALA A 194 1.06 23.22 1.27
C ALA A 194 -0.30 22.57 0.96
N GLU A 195 -1.04 23.08 -0.03
CA GLU A 195 -2.28 22.45 -0.50
C GLU A 195 -2.03 21.10 -1.19
N LYS A 196 -0.96 20.97 -1.98
CA LYS A 196 -0.55 19.68 -2.56
C LYS A 196 -0.12 18.68 -1.47
N GLN A 197 0.60 19.13 -0.46
CA GLN A 197 1.04 18.30 0.68
C GLN A 197 -0.13 17.88 1.56
N SER A 198 -1.09 18.78 1.81
CA SER A 198 -2.36 18.47 2.49
C SER A 198 -3.18 17.44 1.71
N LYS A 199 -3.26 17.56 0.38
CA LYS A 199 -3.93 16.58 -0.49
C LYS A 199 -3.25 15.20 -0.50
N ILE A 200 -1.94 15.13 -0.24
CA ILE A 200 -1.17 13.89 -0.18
C ILE A 200 -1.08 13.32 1.24
N GLY A 201 -1.56 14.06 2.26
CA GLY A 201 -1.50 13.60 3.63
C GLY A 201 -0.09 13.70 4.25
N ALA A 202 0.70 14.69 3.82
CA ALA A 202 2.10 14.84 4.22
C ALA A 202 2.37 16.17 4.93
N ALA A 203 1.35 16.81 5.51
CA ALA A 203 1.42 18.18 6.01
C ALA A 203 2.49 18.39 7.12
N THR A 204 2.84 17.33 7.86
CA THR A 204 3.82 17.37 8.95
C THR A 204 5.21 16.83 8.56
N LEU A 205 5.41 16.43 7.30
CA LEU A 205 6.65 15.81 6.83
C LEU A 205 7.55 16.83 6.13
N SER A 206 8.87 16.68 6.27
CA SER A 206 9.84 17.50 5.55
C SER A 206 9.82 17.20 4.04
N PRO A 207 10.21 18.16 3.19
CA PRO A 207 10.29 17.95 1.75
C PRO A 207 11.20 16.77 1.35
N GLU A 208 12.31 16.56 2.05
CA GLU A 208 13.23 15.45 1.81
C GLU A 208 12.57 14.10 2.08
N GLU A 209 11.79 13.97 3.15
CA GLU A 209 11.09 12.73 3.49
C GLU A 209 10.01 12.37 2.47
N ILE A 210 9.33 13.39 1.95
CA ILE A 210 8.35 13.24 0.87
C ILE A 210 9.05 12.75 -0.40
N GLN A 211 10.19 13.35 -0.76
CA GLN A 211 10.98 12.93 -1.92
C GLN A 211 11.47 11.48 -1.78
N VAL A 212 12.00 11.10 -0.61
CA VAL A 212 12.41 9.72 -0.33
C VAL A 212 11.22 8.77 -0.48
N HIS A 213 10.06 9.11 0.08
CA HIS A 213 8.86 8.30 -0.08
C HIS A 213 8.44 8.15 -1.55
N GLN A 214 8.41 9.25 -2.31
CA GLN A 214 8.11 9.24 -3.74
C GLN A 214 9.09 8.39 -4.53
N ARG A 215 10.38 8.43 -4.18
CA ARG A 215 11.40 7.58 -4.80
C ARG A 215 11.14 6.09 -4.55
N TYR A 216 10.71 5.71 -3.35
CA TYR A 216 10.27 4.33 -3.07
C TYR A 216 8.99 3.94 -3.83
N LEU A 217 8.04 4.86 -4.00
CA LEU A 217 6.85 4.61 -4.81
C LEU A 217 7.19 4.42 -6.29
N GLN A 218 8.15 5.20 -6.80
CA GLN A 218 8.67 5.03 -8.16
C GLN A 218 9.37 3.68 -8.29
N LEU A 219 10.26 3.33 -7.36
CA LEU A 219 10.89 2.02 -7.32
C LEU A 219 9.86 0.86 -7.33
N HIS A 220 8.76 1.00 -6.59
CA HIS A 220 7.68 0.01 -6.62
C HIS A 220 6.99 -0.10 -8.00
N LYS A 221 6.86 1.02 -8.75
CA LYS A 221 6.38 1.00 -10.14
C LYS A 221 7.41 0.35 -11.06
N ASP A 222 8.67 0.73 -10.94
CA ASP A 222 9.78 0.20 -11.75
C ASP A 222 9.90 -1.32 -11.56
N LEU A 223 9.76 -1.82 -10.33
CA LEU A 223 9.73 -3.27 -10.03
C LEU A 223 8.55 -4.00 -10.68
N LYS A 224 7.40 -3.35 -10.84
CA LYS A 224 6.24 -3.92 -11.55
C LYS A 224 6.49 -3.98 -13.05
N GLU A 225 7.01 -2.91 -13.63
CA GLU A 225 7.36 -2.84 -15.05
C GLU A 225 8.46 -3.84 -15.39
N PHE A 226 9.52 -3.89 -14.59
CA PHE A 226 10.58 -4.89 -14.67
C PHE A 226 10.03 -6.32 -14.66
N ARG A 227 9.09 -6.63 -13.76
CA ARG A 227 8.45 -7.96 -13.73
C ARG A 227 7.67 -8.25 -15.01
N LYS A 228 6.92 -7.28 -15.53
CA LYS A 228 6.18 -7.44 -16.79
C LYS A 228 7.14 -7.72 -17.93
N TRP A 229 8.16 -6.88 -18.10
CA TRP A 229 9.20 -7.09 -19.12
C TRP A 229 9.88 -8.47 -19.01
N LEU A 230 10.33 -8.86 -17.80
CA LEU A 230 11.07 -10.11 -17.63
C LEU A 230 10.23 -11.35 -17.92
N ILE A 231 8.95 -11.34 -17.51
CA ILE A 231 8.05 -12.49 -17.68
C ILE A 231 7.31 -12.46 -19.01
N ASP A 232 6.80 -11.32 -19.42
CA ASP A 232 5.95 -11.21 -20.60
C ASP A 232 6.76 -11.06 -21.88
N ASP A 233 7.97 -10.49 -21.84
CA ASP A 233 8.80 -10.30 -23.04
C ASP A 233 9.96 -11.30 -23.07
N TYR A 234 10.86 -11.25 -22.08
CA TYR A 234 12.09 -12.05 -22.09
C TYR A 234 11.81 -13.56 -21.93
N SER A 235 10.90 -13.94 -21.03
CA SER A 235 10.62 -15.37 -20.79
C SER A 235 9.90 -16.05 -21.97
N LYS A 236 9.22 -15.30 -22.84
CA LYS A 236 8.63 -15.87 -24.06
C LYS A 236 9.70 -16.28 -25.06
N GLN A 237 10.81 -15.54 -25.12
CA GLN A 237 11.93 -15.83 -26.01
C GLN A 237 12.82 -16.97 -25.47
N ASN A 238 12.85 -17.18 -24.15
CA ASN A 238 13.69 -18.17 -23.49
C ASN A 238 12.88 -19.19 -22.65
N PRO A 239 12.45 -20.33 -23.23
CA PRO A 239 11.64 -21.33 -22.53
C PRO A 239 12.29 -21.91 -21.27
N ALA A 240 13.62 -22.12 -21.30
CA ALA A 240 14.38 -22.62 -20.14
C ALA A 240 14.33 -21.62 -18.98
N PHE A 241 14.51 -20.33 -19.27
CA PHE A 241 14.39 -19.25 -18.29
C PHE A 241 12.98 -19.18 -17.71
N LYS A 242 11.95 -19.27 -18.55
CA LYS A 242 10.55 -19.28 -18.11
C LYS A 242 10.25 -20.43 -17.14
N LYS A 243 10.78 -21.62 -17.42
CA LYS A 243 10.64 -22.78 -16.53
C LYS A 243 11.33 -22.53 -15.19
N ALA A 244 12.58 -22.05 -15.20
CA ALA A 244 13.33 -21.73 -14.00
C ALA A 244 12.63 -20.65 -13.14
N ALA A 245 12.25 -19.52 -13.76
CA ALA A 245 11.54 -18.44 -13.09
C ALA A 245 10.18 -18.87 -12.52
N GLY A 246 9.46 -19.76 -13.22
CA GLY A 246 8.19 -20.33 -12.78
C GLY A 246 8.35 -21.31 -11.61
N VAL A 247 9.37 -22.16 -11.61
CA VAL A 247 9.70 -23.06 -10.49
C VAL A 247 10.09 -22.25 -9.26
N MET A 248 11.04 -21.33 -9.40
CA MET A 248 11.50 -20.45 -8.32
C MET A 248 10.33 -19.69 -7.68
N ARG A 249 9.46 -19.06 -8.49
CA ARG A 249 8.28 -18.34 -7.98
C ARG A 249 7.37 -19.26 -7.17
N ARG A 250 7.10 -20.48 -7.64
CA ARG A 250 6.23 -21.45 -6.96
C ARG A 250 6.85 -21.90 -5.64
N ASN A 251 8.15 -22.22 -5.64
CA ASN A 251 8.86 -22.71 -4.47
C ASN A 251 8.97 -21.63 -3.38
N ILE A 252 9.32 -20.38 -3.75
CA ILE A 252 9.31 -19.25 -2.80
C ILE A 252 7.89 -19.03 -2.24
N THR A 253 6.86 -19.05 -3.09
CA THR A 253 5.47 -18.87 -2.64
C THR A 253 5.05 -19.95 -1.65
N LYS A 254 5.39 -21.22 -1.94
CA LYS A 254 5.11 -22.36 -1.07
C LYS A 254 5.84 -22.23 0.26
N CYS A 255 7.13 -21.92 0.26
CA CYS A 255 7.92 -21.81 1.49
C CYS A 255 7.39 -20.70 2.40
N VAL A 256 7.02 -19.54 1.84
CA VAL A 256 6.45 -18.43 2.61
C VAL A 256 5.06 -18.76 3.16
N GLY A 257 4.22 -19.50 2.43
CA GLY A 257 2.90 -19.94 2.93
C GLY A 257 2.95 -21.12 3.90
N GLN A 258 4.13 -21.70 4.12
CA GLN A 258 4.35 -22.80 5.07
C GLN A 258 5.07 -22.34 6.34
N LEU A 259 5.17 -21.03 6.55
CA LEU A 259 5.76 -20.48 7.74
C LEU A 259 4.85 -20.73 8.93
N ARG A 260 5.46 -21.17 10.02
CA ARG A 260 4.77 -21.48 11.27
C ARG A 260 5.46 -20.72 12.39
N ASP A 261 4.71 -20.41 13.44
CA ASP A 261 5.33 -19.95 14.68
C ASP A 261 6.20 -21.07 15.30
N GLY A 262 7.20 -20.69 16.10
CA GLY A 262 8.10 -21.60 16.79
C GLY A 262 9.56 -21.47 16.40
N LYS A 263 10.43 -21.64 17.39
CA LYS A 263 11.88 -21.50 17.21
C LYS A 263 12.44 -22.65 16.39
N GLY A 264 12.97 -22.34 15.21
CA GLY A 264 13.69 -23.30 14.36
C GLY A 264 12.80 -24.18 13.49
N THR A 265 11.47 -24.02 13.55
CA THR A 265 10.50 -24.73 12.69
C THR A 265 10.68 -24.40 11.22
N ASN A 266 11.09 -23.16 10.91
CA ASN A 266 11.20 -22.65 9.54
C ASN A 266 12.60 -22.78 8.90
N LYS A 267 13.51 -23.56 9.49
CA LYS A 267 14.88 -23.72 8.98
C LYS A 267 14.90 -24.28 7.55
N LYS A 268 14.04 -25.27 7.28
CA LYS A 268 13.94 -25.91 5.95
C LYS A 268 13.47 -24.90 4.90
N GLN A 269 12.38 -24.19 5.18
CA GLN A 269 11.80 -23.17 4.31
C GLN A 269 12.82 -22.06 4.01
N THR A 270 13.59 -21.64 5.00
CA THR A 270 14.66 -20.65 4.83
C THR A 270 15.76 -21.18 3.91
N GLN A 271 16.19 -22.42 4.11
CA GLN A 271 17.22 -23.05 3.29
C GLN A 271 16.74 -23.28 1.85
N ASP A 272 15.49 -23.70 1.66
CA ASP A 272 14.89 -23.88 0.33
C ASP A 272 14.81 -22.54 -0.42
N ILE A 273 14.37 -21.46 0.24
CA ILE A 273 14.38 -20.11 -0.35
C ILE A 273 15.81 -19.69 -0.73
N LYS A 274 16.78 -19.95 0.14
CA LYS A 274 18.20 -19.64 -0.13
C LYS A 274 18.69 -20.37 -1.39
N VAL A 275 18.43 -21.67 -1.50
CA VAL A 275 18.86 -22.48 -2.65
C VAL A 275 18.25 -21.96 -3.95
N GLU A 276 16.97 -21.61 -3.93
CA GLU A 276 16.29 -21.03 -5.10
C GLU A 276 16.90 -19.69 -5.53
N LEU A 277 17.27 -18.83 -4.57
CA LEU A 277 17.94 -17.55 -4.86
C LEU A 277 19.39 -17.72 -5.31
N GLU A 278 20.11 -18.74 -4.81
CA GLU A 278 21.45 -19.10 -5.30
C GLU A 278 21.40 -19.63 -6.74
N GLN A 279 20.38 -20.42 -7.08
CA GLN A 279 20.13 -20.81 -8.47
C GLN A 279 19.79 -19.61 -9.35
N ALA A 280 19.03 -18.64 -8.83
CA ALA A 280 18.74 -17.40 -9.52
C ALA A 280 19.99 -16.56 -9.80
N LEU A 281 20.93 -16.52 -8.85
CA LEU A 281 22.22 -15.86 -9.00
C LEU A 281 23.12 -16.55 -10.04
N ALA A 282 23.02 -17.88 -10.18
CA ALA A 282 23.81 -18.63 -11.16
C ALA A 282 23.41 -18.34 -12.62
N VAL A 283 22.18 -17.88 -12.87
CA VAL A 283 21.69 -17.50 -14.21
C VAL A 283 22.20 -16.10 -14.57
N ARG A 284 23.30 -16.03 -15.32
CA ARG A 284 23.99 -14.76 -15.61
C ARG A 284 23.24 -13.82 -16.55
N GLU A 285 22.34 -14.32 -17.38
CA GLU A 285 21.60 -13.51 -18.36
C GLU A 285 20.07 -13.68 -18.20
N PRO A 286 19.29 -12.58 -18.29
CA PRO A 286 19.71 -11.23 -18.62
C PRO A 286 20.24 -10.48 -17.39
N THR A 287 21.09 -9.48 -17.60
CA THR A 287 21.56 -8.59 -16.52
C THR A 287 20.72 -7.31 -16.47
N VAL A 288 20.64 -6.70 -15.30
CA VAL A 288 20.03 -5.38 -15.09
C VAL A 288 20.94 -4.52 -14.22
N ASP A 289 20.86 -3.21 -14.39
CA ASP A 289 21.59 -2.27 -13.55
C ASP A 289 20.96 -2.20 -12.15
N LEU A 290 21.75 -2.52 -11.12
CA LEU A 290 21.32 -2.51 -9.73
C LEU A 290 20.85 -1.12 -9.26
N ARG A 291 21.42 -0.03 -9.80
CA ARG A 291 21.11 1.35 -9.37
C ARG A 291 19.63 1.68 -9.50
N LYS A 292 18.94 1.07 -10.47
CA LYS A 292 17.49 1.23 -10.68
C LYS A 292 16.68 0.69 -9.50
N PHE A 293 17.24 -0.22 -8.71
CA PHE A 293 16.58 -0.88 -7.60
C PHE A 293 16.99 -0.37 -6.22
N LEU A 294 17.81 0.69 -6.17
CA LEU A 294 18.22 1.37 -4.95
C LEU A 294 17.64 2.79 -4.90
N VAL A 295 17.18 3.21 -3.73
CA VAL A 295 16.62 4.55 -3.53
C VAL A 295 17.73 5.58 -3.39
N SER A 296 18.74 5.27 -2.57
CA SER A 296 19.92 6.10 -2.33
C SER A 296 21.18 5.28 -2.58
N PRO A 297 21.64 5.14 -3.84
CA PRO A 297 22.84 4.37 -4.15
C PRO A 297 24.07 5.04 -3.51
N PRO A 298 24.87 4.32 -2.71
CA PRO A 298 26.13 4.84 -2.18
C PRO A 298 27.09 5.24 -3.30
N GLU A 299 28.00 6.18 -3.03
CA GLU A 299 28.95 6.71 -4.02
C GLU A 299 29.76 5.60 -4.72
N SER A 300 30.07 4.52 -4.00
CA SER A 300 30.77 3.34 -4.52
C SER A 300 30.02 2.60 -5.65
N ILE A 301 28.70 2.72 -5.71
CA ILE A 301 27.84 2.11 -6.74
C ILE A 301 27.34 3.16 -7.74
N ALA A 302 27.23 4.43 -7.34
CA ALA A 302 26.65 5.48 -8.17
C ALA A 302 27.42 5.71 -9.48
N GLN A 303 28.75 5.54 -9.46
CA GLN A 303 29.65 5.96 -10.54
C GLN A 303 29.69 5.04 -11.77
N ALA A 304 29.38 3.74 -11.64
CA ALA A 304 29.50 2.78 -12.74
C ALA A 304 28.27 1.86 -12.83
N GLU A 305 27.95 1.39 -14.05
CA GLU A 305 26.90 0.38 -14.24
C GLU A 305 27.27 -0.91 -13.52
N GLN A 306 26.34 -1.40 -12.69
CA GLN A 306 26.54 -2.59 -11.87
C GLN A 306 25.59 -3.69 -12.37
N PRO A 307 26.02 -4.52 -13.34
CA PRO A 307 25.17 -5.57 -13.87
C PRO A 307 24.94 -6.66 -12.81
N VAL A 308 23.68 -6.91 -12.48
CA VAL A 308 23.24 -8.00 -11.62
C VAL A 308 22.30 -8.93 -12.36
N PRO A 309 22.31 -10.25 -12.08
CA PRO A 309 21.35 -11.19 -12.64
C PRO A 309 19.89 -10.75 -12.41
N ALA A 310 19.14 -10.56 -13.50
CA ALA A 310 17.75 -10.14 -13.42
C ALA A 310 16.88 -11.15 -12.66
N LEU A 311 17.21 -12.45 -12.75
CA LEU A 311 16.48 -13.50 -12.06
C LEU A 311 16.58 -13.38 -10.53
N LEU A 312 17.73 -12.92 -10.00
CA LEU A 312 17.90 -12.65 -8.58
C LEU A 312 17.01 -11.50 -8.10
N ILE A 313 17.03 -10.37 -8.82
CA ILE A 313 16.16 -9.21 -8.50
C ILE A 313 14.69 -9.61 -8.56
N TYR A 314 14.31 -10.41 -9.56
CA TYR A 314 12.97 -10.98 -9.65
C TYR A 314 12.63 -11.90 -8.47
N GLY A 315 13.55 -12.77 -8.06
CA GLY A 315 13.41 -13.64 -6.89
C GLY A 315 13.18 -12.85 -5.60
N LEU A 316 14.00 -11.83 -5.33
CA LEU A 316 13.87 -10.93 -4.18
C LEU A 316 12.58 -10.11 -4.21
N HIS A 317 12.15 -9.66 -5.39
CA HIS A 317 10.88 -8.97 -5.56
C HIS A 317 9.68 -9.91 -5.28
N ILE A 318 9.71 -11.15 -5.79
CA ILE A 318 8.68 -12.15 -5.48
C ILE A 318 8.65 -12.48 -3.99
N LEU A 319 9.81 -12.71 -3.38
CA LEU A 319 9.92 -12.94 -1.94
C LEU A 319 9.30 -11.78 -1.16
N SER A 320 9.68 -10.54 -1.45
CA SER A 320 9.14 -9.34 -0.80
C SER A 320 7.61 -9.26 -0.92
N LYS A 321 7.06 -9.51 -2.12
CA LYS A 321 5.61 -9.54 -2.33
C LYS A 321 4.93 -10.63 -1.50
N LYS A 322 5.54 -11.81 -1.40
CA LYS A 322 4.98 -12.95 -0.67
C LYS A 322 5.07 -12.80 0.82
N LEU A 323 6.16 -12.24 1.35
CA LEU A 323 6.30 -11.90 2.77
C LEU A 323 5.21 -10.91 3.19
N ILE A 324 5.01 -9.82 2.45
CA ILE A 324 3.97 -8.82 2.77
C ILE A 324 2.55 -9.38 2.59
N SER A 325 2.32 -10.21 1.57
CA SER A 325 1.02 -10.87 1.40
C SER A 325 0.73 -11.89 2.50
N GLY A 326 1.72 -12.70 2.90
CA GLY A 326 1.59 -13.65 4.00
C GLY A 326 1.34 -12.93 5.32
N LEU A 327 2.04 -11.82 5.55
CA LEU A 327 1.82 -10.98 6.72
C LEU A 327 0.37 -10.49 6.78
N ILE A 328 -0.13 -9.86 5.72
CA ILE A 328 -1.50 -9.34 5.66
C ILE A 328 -2.56 -10.44 5.85
N ASN A 329 -2.34 -11.63 5.29
CA ASN A 329 -3.34 -12.69 5.30
C ASN A 329 -3.32 -13.51 6.60
N GLU A 330 -2.15 -13.73 7.21
CA GLU A 330 -2.00 -14.62 8.36
C GLU A 330 -1.82 -13.84 9.67
N ALA A 331 -1.03 -12.76 9.67
CA ALA A 331 -0.74 -11.99 10.87
C ALA A 331 -1.84 -10.99 11.26
N SER A 332 -2.83 -10.77 10.38
CA SER A 332 -4.05 -10.04 10.73
C SER A 332 -4.92 -10.83 11.72
N VAL A 333 -4.97 -12.16 11.54
CA VAL A 333 -5.74 -13.08 12.41
C VAL A 333 -4.88 -13.59 13.57
N HIS A 334 -3.62 -13.94 13.29
CA HIS A 334 -2.69 -14.49 14.26
C HIS A 334 -1.40 -13.66 14.32
N PRO A 335 -1.35 -12.60 15.15
CA PRO A 335 -0.23 -11.66 15.20
C PRO A 335 1.15 -12.29 15.41
N THR A 336 1.23 -13.48 16.02
CA THR A 336 2.49 -14.21 16.20
C THR A 336 3.13 -14.66 14.88
N HIS A 337 2.35 -14.82 13.80
CA HIS A 337 2.87 -15.16 12.45
C HIS A 337 3.72 -14.04 11.83
N ALA A 338 3.67 -12.82 12.37
CA ALA A 338 4.58 -11.74 11.95
C ALA A 338 6.06 -12.07 12.26
N GLU A 339 6.32 -12.81 13.34
CA GLU A 339 7.65 -13.12 13.82
C GLU A 339 8.45 -14.00 12.84
N PRO A 340 7.97 -15.18 12.37
CA PRO A 340 8.70 -16.00 11.41
C PRO A 340 8.93 -15.29 10.06
N ILE A 341 8.00 -14.43 9.62
CA ILE A 341 8.17 -13.60 8.42
C ILE A 341 9.33 -12.61 8.60
N GLY A 342 9.38 -11.94 9.74
CA GLY A 342 10.47 -11.02 10.08
C GLY A 342 11.83 -11.72 10.17
N ILE A 343 11.89 -12.95 10.71
CA ILE A 343 13.12 -13.75 10.76
C ILE A 343 13.63 -14.03 9.34
N ILE A 344 12.77 -14.52 8.45
CA ILE A 344 13.19 -14.89 7.09
C ILE A 344 13.60 -13.66 6.28
N ALA A 345 12.87 -12.55 6.39
CA ALA A 345 13.28 -11.30 5.77
C ALA A 345 14.69 -10.92 6.21
N ALA A 346 14.94 -10.83 7.51
CA ALA A 346 16.25 -10.46 8.05
C ALA A 346 17.35 -11.46 7.67
N GLN A 347 17.06 -12.76 7.67
CA GLN A 347 18.04 -13.80 7.35
C GLN A 347 18.43 -13.80 5.87
N ILE A 348 17.46 -13.70 4.94
CA ILE A 348 17.73 -13.73 3.50
C ILE A 348 18.44 -12.44 3.07
N PHE A 349 17.92 -11.27 3.46
CA PHE A 349 18.51 -9.99 3.03
C PHE A 349 19.87 -9.68 3.68
N SER A 350 20.26 -10.41 4.74
CA SER A 350 21.59 -10.30 5.37
C SER A 350 22.64 -11.25 4.78
N MET A 351 22.27 -12.15 3.86
CA MET A 351 23.22 -13.11 3.29
C MET A 351 24.18 -12.42 2.32
N GLN A 352 25.48 -12.69 2.48
CA GLN A 352 26.55 -12.14 1.64
C GLN A 352 26.35 -12.44 0.15
N ASN A 353 25.86 -13.64 -0.18
CA ASN A 353 25.60 -14.06 -1.56
C ASN A 353 24.55 -13.21 -2.28
N PHE A 354 23.68 -12.52 -1.54
CA PHE A 354 22.61 -11.68 -2.10
C PHE A 354 22.86 -10.19 -1.89
N MET A 355 24.04 -9.83 -1.36
CA MET A 355 24.51 -8.46 -1.30
C MET A 355 25.36 -8.16 -2.53
N TYR A 356 25.37 -6.88 -2.90
CA TYR A 356 26.22 -6.41 -3.99
C TYR A 356 27.21 -5.40 -3.45
N ASN A 357 28.50 -5.69 -3.53
CA ASN A 357 29.57 -4.85 -2.95
C ASN A 357 29.30 -4.46 -1.49
N GLY A 358 28.77 -5.40 -0.69
CA GLY A 358 28.42 -5.17 0.72
C GLY A 358 27.12 -4.39 0.95
N ILE A 359 26.38 -4.03 -0.10
CA ILE A 359 25.12 -3.28 -0.01
C ILE A 359 23.92 -4.24 -0.08
N HIS A 360 23.02 -4.08 0.88
CA HIS A 360 21.78 -4.84 0.97
C HIS A 360 20.77 -4.38 -0.09
N MET A 361 20.09 -5.32 -0.74
CA MET A 361 18.97 -5.02 -1.64
C MET A 361 17.63 -4.86 -0.88
N SER A 362 17.68 -4.35 0.36
CA SER A 362 16.52 -4.22 1.26
C SER A 362 15.49 -3.20 0.75
N ASP A 363 15.90 -2.27 -0.11
CA ASP A 363 15.02 -1.27 -0.74
C ASP A 363 13.87 -1.91 -1.55
N ILE A 364 14.07 -3.11 -2.11
CA ILE A 364 13.03 -3.86 -2.80
C ILE A 364 11.88 -4.21 -1.86
N LEU A 365 12.18 -4.58 -0.62
CA LEU A 365 11.16 -4.84 0.41
C LEU A 365 10.54 -3.52 0.88
N TRP A 366 11.35 -2.50 1.12
CA TRP A 366 10.87 -1.19 1.60
C TRP A 366 9.92 -0.50 0.61
N ALA A 367 10.19 -0.58 -0.68
CA ALA A 367 9.30 -0.08 -1.72
C ALA A 367 7.89 -0.66 -1.58
N LYS A 368 7.80 -1.95 -1.22
CA LYS A 368 6.52 -2.63 -1.01
C LYS A 368 5.84 -2.20 0.30
N ILE A 369 6.57 -2.12 1.40
CA ILE A 369 6.00 -1.71 2.70
C ILE A 369 5.52 -0.25 2.61
N ARG A 370 6.30 0.65 2.00
CA ARG A 370 5.94 2.06 1.76
C ARG A 370 4.70 2.23 0.92
N PHE A 371 4.54 1.41 -0.11
CA PHE A 371 3.31 1.42 -0.91
C PHE A 371 2.09 0.91 -0.13
N VAL A 372 2.26 -0.08 0.75
CA VAL A 372 1.13 -0.75 1.44
C VAL A 372 0.70 -0.02 2.71
N CYS A 373 1.62 0.61 3.43
CA CYS A 373 1.35 1.26 4.71
C CYS A 373 2.10 2.60 4.85
N PRO A 374 1.79 3.63 4.05
CA PRO A 374 2.44 4.94 4.13
C PRO A 374 2.39 5.56 5.54
N ALA A 375 1.35 5.25 6.33
CA ALA A 375 1.15 5.73 7.69
C ALA A 375 2.34 5.45 8.63
N LEU A 376 3.10 4.35 8.43
CA LEU A 376 4.33 4.09 9.19
C LEU A 376 5.38 5.21 9.05
N TRP A 377 5.32 5.98 7.97
CA TRP A 377 6.24 7.09 7.70
C TRP A 377 5.64 8.45 8.02
N GLY A 378 4.54 8.51 8.76
CA GLY A 378 3.91 9.75 9.20
C GLY A 378 2.97 10.39 8.17
N PHE A 379 2.60 9.67 7.11
CA PHE A 379 1.54 10.12 6.21
C PHE A 379 0.19 9.96 6.92
N ASN A 380 -0.58 11.04 6.99
CA ASN A 380 -1.89 11.11 7.62
C ASN A 380 -2.98 11.43 6.59
N GLY A 381 -4.25 11.43 6.98
CA GLY A 381 -5.32 11.75 6.05
C GLY A 381 -6.70 11.54 6.65
N ASN A 382 -7.68 12.29 6.18
CA ASN A 382 -9.05 12.15 6.66
C ASN A 382 -9.69 10.86 6.09
N PRO A 383 -10.03 9.87 6.92
CA PRO A 383 -10.56 8.58 6.48
C PRO A 383 -11.96 8.68 5.84
N LYS A 384 -12.65 9.82 5.99
CA LYS A 384 -13.94 10.09 5.33
C LYS A 384 -13.78 10.50 3.86
N THR A 385 -12.57 10.85 3.42
CA THR A 385 -12.30 11.29 2.05
C THR A 385 -11.54 10.22 1.27
N ALA A 386 -11.83 10.07 -0.02
CA ALA A 386 -11.11 9.11 -0.87
C ALA A 386 -9.60 9.40 -0.92
N ALA A 387 -9.20 10.67 -0.99
CA ALA A 387 -7.81 11.10 -0.99
C ALA A 387 -7.10 10.76 0.34
N GLY A 388 -7.76 11.01 1.48
CA GLY A 388 -7.21 10.65 2.79
C GLY A 388 -7.09 9.13 2.99
N ARG A 389 -8.04 8.35 2.47
CA ARG A 389 -7.92 6.88 2.44
C ARG A 389 -6.71 6.43 1.62
N ASP A 390 -6.49 7.01 0.45
CA ASP A 390 -5.31 6.68 -0.37
C ASP A 390 -4.00 7.05 0.33
N ALA A 391 -3.94 8.22 0.99
CA ALA A 391 -2.78 8.67 1.77
C ALA A 391 -2.43 7.71 2.92
N LEU A 392 -3.45 7.14 3.59
CA LEU A 392 -3.27 6.15 4.65
C LEU A 392 -2.90 4.74 4.15
N GLY A 393 -2.88 4.50 2.82
CA GLY A 393 -2.61 3.17 2.25
C GLY A 393 -3.82 2.24 2.22
N TRP A 394 -5.03 2.81 2.23
CA TRP A 394 -6.26 2.05 2.13
C TRP A 394 -6.33 1.34 0.77
N ARG A 395 -6.53 0.03 0.79
CA ARG A 395 -6.52 -0.75 -0.45
C ARG A 395 -7.83 -0.55 -1.19
N ARG A 396 -7.73 -0.53 -2.52
CA ARG A 396 -8.87 -0.63 -3.41
C ARG A 396 -9.02 -2.06 -3.93
N GLU A 397 -10.24 -2.57 -3.88
CA GLU A 397 -10.67 -3.83 -4.49
C GLU A 397 -11.83 -3.52 -5.44
N MET A 398 -11.73 -3.98 -6.69
CA MET A 398 -12.69 -3.65 -7.77
C MET A 398 -12.99 -2.14 -7.91
N GLY A 399 -11.99 -1.29 -7.66
CA GLY A 399 -12.10 0.17 -7.77
C GLY A 399 -12.61 0.89 -6.51
N GLN A 400 -13.15 0.16 -5.52
CA GLN A 400 -13.66 0.71 -4.26
C GLN A 400 -12.71 0.43 -3.09
N HIS A 401 -12.67 1.31 -2.11
CA HIS A 401 -11.90 1.07 -0.88
C HIS A 401 -12.49 -0.10 -0.08
N VAL A 402 -11.63 -0.96 0.47
CA VAL A 402 -12.06 -2.06 1.36
C VAL A 402 -12.79 -1.53 2.60
N SER A 403 -13.46 -2.40 3.37
CA SER A 403 -14.11 -1.96 4.61
C SER A 403 -13.09 -1.43 5.63
N GLU A 404 -13.57 -0.63 6.58
CA GLU A 404 -12.72 -0.09 7.65
C GLU A 404 -12.09 -1.20 8.49
N GLN A 405 -12.88 -2.22 8.87
CA GLN A 405 -12.36 -3.36 9.60
C GLN A 405 -11.25 -4.08 8.82
N GLN A 406 -11.46 -4.37 7.53
CA GLN A 406 -10.43 -5.00 6.70
C GLN A 406 -9.18 -4.13 6.57
N HIS A 407 -9.32 -2.80 6.56
CA HIS A 407 -8.17 -1.90 6.60
C HIS A 407 -7.44 -2.01 7.95
N LEU A 408 -8.13 -1.96 9.07
CA LEU A 408 -7.54 -2.07 10.42
C LEU A 408 -6.85 -3.43 10.65
N ASP A 409 -7.42 -4.52 10.16
CA ASP A 409 -6.82 -5.87 10.21
C ASP A 409 -5.50 -5.90 9.43
N ARG A 410 -5.47 -5.26 8.25
CA ARG A 410 -4.25 -5.10 7.46
C ARG A 410 -3.22 -4.24 8.19
N MET A 411 -3.64 -3.16 8.84
CA MET A 411 -2.75 -2.30 9.62
C MET A 411 -2.16 -3.03 10.83
N THR A 412 -2.95 -3.86 11.50
CA THR A 412 -2.51 -4.75 12.58
C THR A 412 -1.39 -5.68 12.11
N ALA A 413 -1.60 -6.35 10.98
CA ALA A 413 -0.60 -7.22 10.37
C ALA A 413 0.67 -6.44 10.01
N MET A 414 0.53 -5.27 9.37
CA MET A 414 1.64 -4.45 8.92
C MET A 414 2.47 -3.91 10.09
N GLY A 415 1.84 -3.45 11.18
CA GLY A 415 2.57 -2.95 12.35
C GLY A 415 3.35 -4.06 13.06
N GLY A 416 2.73 -5.21 13.29
CA GLY A 416 3.40 -6.38 13.87
C GLY A 416 4.57 -6.87 13.00
N GLY A 417 4.38 -6.98 11.69
CA GLY A 417 5.44 -7.39 10.76
C GLY A 417 6.56 -6.37 10.63
N PHE A 418 6.23 -5.07 10.63
CA PHE A 418 7.23 -4.01 10.62
C PHE A 418 8.14 -4.08 11.85
N ALA A 419 7.55 -4.25 13.04
CA ALA A 419 8.31 -4.47 14.27
C ALA A 419 9.15 -5.75 14.20
N ALA A 420 8.59 -6.85 13.68
CA ALA A 420 9.29 -8.13 13.55
C ALA A 420 10.48 -8.09 12.55
N ILE A 421 10.46 -7.19 11.57
CA ILE A 421 11.55 -6.99 10.61
C ILE A 421 12.63 -6.08 11.19
N THR A 422 12.24 -4.96 11.79
CA THR A 422 13.14 -3.87 12.20
C THR A 422 13.77 -4.04 13.57
N LEU A 423 13.16 -4.81 14.48
CA LEU A 423 13.67 -5.01 15.85
C LEU A 423 14.51 -6.30 15.97
N ARG A 424 15.32 -6.59 14.95
CA ARG A 424 16.16 -7.80 14.93
C ARG A 424 17.54 -7.50 15.50
N ASN A 425 17.98 -8.34 16.43
CA ASN A 425 19.29 -8.19 17.05
C ASN A 425 20.36 -8.91 16.23
N PHE A 426 21.23 -8.14 15.57
CA PHE A 426 22.40 -8.63 14.85
C PHE A 426 23.71 -8.48 15.64
N GLY A 427 23.69 -8.01 16.89
CA GLY A 427 24.90 -7.77 17.69
C GLY A 427 25.75 -9.01 17.99
N LYS A 428 25.16 -10.22 17.90
CA LYS A 428 25.87 -11.50 18.01
C LYS A 428 26.17 -12.16 16.66
N ALA A 429 25.69 -11.59 15.56
CA ALA A 429 25.85 -12.14 14.22
C ALA A 429 27.03 -11.48 13.51
N GLN A 430 27.78 -12.25 12.72
CA GLN A 430 28.85 -11.72 11.84
C GLN A 430 28.29 -10.94 10.62
N ARG A 431 26.97 -10.83 10.50
CA ARG A 431 26.28 -10.21 9.37
C ARG A 431 25.80 -8.82 9.76
N GLN A 432 25.81 -7.91 8.79
CA GLN A 432 25.21 -6.59 8.96
C GLN A 432 23.68 -6.67 8.94
N ASN A 433 23.03 -5.76 9.65
CA ASN A 433 21.58 -5.70 9.71
C ASN A 433 21.02 -5.01 8.45
N PRO A 434 20.28 -5.72 7.58
CA PRO A 434 19.67 -5.13 6.38
C PRO A 434 18.54 -4.14 6.69
N PHE A 435 18.01 -4.18 7.92
CA PHE A 435 16.89 -3.37 8.39
C PHE A 435 17.26 -2.73 9.74
N PRO A 436 18.06 -1.64 9.75
CA PRO A 436 18.51 -0.99 10.97
C PRO A 436 17.36 -0.63 11.92
N ASN A 437 17.58 -0.83 13.22
CA ASN A 437 16.56 -0.57 14.26
C ASN A 437 16.16 0.92 14.32
N THR A 438 17.00 1.83 13.80
CA THR A 438 16.69 3.26 13.66
C THR A 438 15.45 3.51 12.80
N ILE A 439 15.14 2.62 11.85
CA ILE A 439 13.92 2.71 11.03
C ILE A 439 12.68 2.52 11.90
N PHE A 440 12.73 1.60 12.88
CA PHE A 440 11.64 1.44 13.84
C PHE A 440 11.47 2.73 14.66
N TRP A 441 12.56 3.21 15.27
CA TRP A 441 12.57 4.38 16.14
C TRP A 441 12.00 5.63 15.43
N THR A 442 12.49 5.91 14.23
CA THR A 442 12.01 7.06 13.44
C THR A 442 10.53 6.92 13.07
N SER A 443 10.06 5.72 12.75
CA SER A 443 8.67 5.48 12.38
C SER A 443 7.72 5.67 13.57
N ILE A 444 8.06 5.11 14.74
CA ILE A 444 7.23 5.28 15.94
C ILE A 444 7.26 6.73 16.43
N GLN A 445 8.40 7.42 16.36
CA GLN A 445 8.49 8.85 16.68
C GLN A 445 7.55 9.68 15.79
N LYS A 446 7.53 9.40 14.48
CA LYS A 446 6.64 10.09 13.55
C LYS A 446 5.18 9.88 13.89
N LEU A 447 4.78 8.63 14.12
CA LEU A 447 3.41 8.30 14.53
C LEU A 447 2.99 9.03 15.82
N LEU A 448 3.88 9.10 16.81
CA LEU A 448 3.63 9.80 18.09
C LEU A 448 3.76 11.33 18.01
N SER A 449 4.20 11.87 16.87
CA SER A 449 4.31 13.31 16.61
C SER A 449 3.13 13.85 15.79
N ILE A 450 2.23 12.98 15.31
CA ILE A 450 1.01 13.39 14.62
C ILE A 450 0.12 14.17 15.61
N PRO A 451 -0.42 15.34 15.21
CA PRO A 451 -1.37 16.08 16.04
C PRO A 451 -2.59 15.23 16.43
N VAL A 452 -3.09 15.43 17.66
CA VAL A 452 -4.26 14.69 18.20
C VAL A 452 -5.51 14.87 17.33
N SER A 453 -5.63 15.99 16.61
CA SER A 453 -6.73 16.23 15.66
C SER A 453 -6.68 15.35 14.40
N ASP A 454 -5.48 14.94 14.01
CA ASP A 454 -5.20 14.28 12.72
C ASP A 454 -4.93 12.79 12.88
N ILE A 455 -4.79 12.32 14.12
CA ILE A 455 -4.64 10.90 14.41
C ILE A 455 -5.96 10.18 14.19
N THR A 456 -5.86 8.95 13.70
CA THR A 456 -6.99 8.13 13.28
C THR A 456 -6.83 6.73 13.84
N ASP A 457 -7.91 5.94 13.82
CA ASP A 457 -7.86 4.54 14.28
C ASP A 457 -6.80 3.70 13.52
N THR A 458 -6.51 4.03 12.26
CA THR A 458 -5.38 3.48 11.49
C THR A 458 -4.05 3.62 12.23
N HIS A 459 -3.73 4.84 12.71
CA HIS A 459 -2.48 5.12 13.42
C HIS A 459 -2.44 4.42 14.78
N ILE A 460 -3.55 4.44 15.51
CA ILE A 460 -3.67 3.83 16.84
C ILE A 460 -3.47 2.31 16.74
N MET A 461 -4.10 1.67 15.73
CA MET A 461 -3.95 0.24 15.49
C MET A 461 -2.52 -0.13 15.05
N LEU A 462 -1.87 0.70 14.23
CA LEU A 462 -0.46 0.52 13.88
C LEU A 462 0.43 0.59 15.12
N ILE A 463 0.27 1.60 15.97
CA ILE A 463 1.04 1.75 17.21
C ILE A 463 0.82 0.53 18.11
N LYS A 464 -0.43 0.17 18.37
CA LYS A 464 -0.78 -1.01 19.19
C LYS A 464 -0.09 -2.27 18.67
N SER A 465 -0.23 -2.57 17.39
CA SER A 465 0.32 -3.79 16.79
C SER A 465 1.84 -3.80 16.71
N MET A 466 2.48 -2.65 16.47
CA MET A 466 3.92 -2.49 16.54
C MET A 466 4.45 -2.80 17.94
N LEU A 467 3.71 -2.39 18.98
CA LEU A 467 4.11 -2.52 20.38
C LEU A 467 3.74 -3.88 21.00
N TYR A 468 2.71 -4.57 20.51
CA TYR A 468 2.14 -5.75 21.17
C TYR A 468 3.16 -6.83 21.60
N ASN A 469 4.07 -7.22 20.69
CA ASN A 469 5.08 -8.29 20.91
C ASN A 469 6.53 -7.77 20.88
N SER A 470 6.74 -6.47 21.13
CA SER A 470 8.05 -5.84 20.88
C SER A 470 8.66 -5.11 22.07
N GLY A 471 7.96 -4.94 23.19
CA GLY A 471 8.47 -4.14 24.31
C GLY A 471 9.80 -4.61 24.88
N ASP A 472 9.99 -5.92 25.06
CA ASP A 472 11.28 -6.47 25.52
C ASP A 472 12.43 -6.10 24.56
N ARG A 473 12.15 -6.10 23.25
CA ARG A 473 13.14 -5.71 22.22
C ARG A 473 13.38 -4.21 22.24
N ILE A 474 12.34 -3.40 22.42
CA ILE A 474 12.44 -1.94 22.49
C ILE A 474 13.31 -1.54 23.70
N ILE A 475 13.01 -2.08 24.88
CA ILE A 475 13.81 -1.84 26.09
C ILE A 475 15.22 -2.41 25.90
N GLY A 476 15.37 -3.59 25.28
CA GLY A 476 16.68 -4.18 25.02
C GLY A 476 17.58 -3.35 24.11
N PHE A 477 17.02 -2.59 23.15
CA PHE A 477 17.81 -1.72 22.27
C PHE A 477 18.01 -0.30 22.79
N TRP A 478 17.02 0.28 23.46
CA TRP A 478 17.01 1.71 23.82
C TRP A 478 16.93 1.99 25.32
N GLY A 479 16.85 0.96 26.17
CA GLY A 479 16.82 1.09 27.63
C GLY A 479 15.73 2.04 28.12
N GLN A 480 16.12 3.06 28.89
CA GLN A 480 15.22 4.06 29.46
C GLN A 480 14.45 4.87 28.40
N PHE A 481 15.08 5.18 27.27
CA PHE A 481 14.39 5.84 26.15
C PHE A 481 13.30 4.94 25.54
N GLY A 482 13.53 3.63 25.57
CA GLY A 482 12.54 2.62 25.22
C GLY A 482 11.33 2.62 26.17
N VAL A 483 11.56 2.77 27.47
CA VAL A 483 10.47 2.90 28.46
C VAL A 483 9.69 4.19 28.24
N TYR A 484 10.37 5.31 28.01
CA TYR A 484 9.71 6.60 27.77
C TYR A 484 8.81 6.57 26.53
N ILE A 485 9.25 5.96 25.43
CA ILE A 485 8.43 5.89 24.22
C ILE A 485 7.21 4.97 24.40
N LEU A 486 7.36 3.89 25.18
CA LEU A 486 6.25 3.02 25.56
C LEU A 486 5.24 3.76 26.46
N HIS A 487 5.71 4.53 27.46
CA HIS A 487 4.86 5.37 28.29
C HIS A 487 4.06 6.36 27.44
N ARG A 488 4.75 7.13 26.58
CA ARG A 488 4.11 8.10 25.69
C ARG A 488 3.07 7.45 24.77
N ALA A 489 3.37 6.28 24.22
CA ALA A 489 2.49 5.59 23.29
C ALA A 489 1.27 4.94 23.96
N ILE A 490 1.44 4.36 25.15
CA ILE A 490 0.43 3.49 25.79
C ILE A 490 -0.37 4.25 26.87
N ILE A 491 0.16 5.35 27.40
CA ILE A 491 -0.47 6.14 28.47
C ILE A 491 -0.85 7.52 27.96
N ASP A 492 0.14 8.35 27.59
CA ASP A 492 -0.12 9.76 27.29
C ASP A 492 -1.01 9.93 26.05
N LEU A 493 -0.70 9.21 24.97
CA LEU A 493 -1.46 9.26 23.73
C LEU A 493 -2.95 8.85 23.93
N PRO A 494 -3.28 7.65 24.41
CA PRO A 494 -4.68 7.26 24.56
C PRO A 494 -5.45 8.09 25.60
N ASN A 495 -4.78 8.73 26.55
CA ASN A 495 -5.43 9.67 27.48
C ASN A 495 -5.76 11.02 26.83
N SER A 496 -5.04 11.40 25.77
CA SER A 496 -5.29 12.63 25.01
C SER A 496 -6.39 12.50 23.95
N LEU A 497 -6.87 11.28 23.69
CA LEU A 497 -7.79 10.96 22.60
C LEU A 497 -9.21 10.70 23.08
N SER A 498 -10.18 10.94 22.19
CA SER A 498 -11.56 10.52 22.41
C SER A 498 -11.67 8.99 22.44
N GLU A 499 -12.54 8.45 23.28
CA GLU A 499 -12.74 7.01 23.38
C GLU A 499 -13.19 6.40 22.05
N SER A 500 -12.45 5.40 21.59
CA SER A 500 -12.78 4.55 20.45
C SER A 500 -12.43 3.10 20.78
N MET A 501 -12.91 2.15 19.96
CA MET A 501 -12.53 0.74 20.12
C MET A 501 -11.02 0.55 20.01
N SER A 502 -10.35 1.31 19.14
CA SER A 502 -8.91 1.22 18.94
C SER A 502 -8.13 1.84 20.11
N VAL A 503 -8.62 2.95 20.66
CA VAL A 503 -8.06 3.56 21.88
C VAL A 503 -8.18 2.60 23.07
N SER A 504 -9.36 1.99 23.27
CA SER A 504 -9.57 0.98 24.32
C SER A 504 -8.59 -0.19 24.19
N GLN A 505 -8.39 -0.69 22.96
CA GLN A 505 -7.43 -1.77 22.70
C GLN A 505 -5.97 -1.38 22.98
N LEU A 506 -5.60 -0.11 22.75
CA LEU A 506 -4.28 0.39 23.09
C LEU A 506 -4.10 0.52 24.62
N LYS A 507 -5.14 0.93 25.35
CA LYS A 507 -5.11 1.00 26.83
C LYS A 507 -4.92 -0.37 27.46
N ILE A 508 -5.56 -1.42 26.93
CA ILE A 508 -5.39 -2.81 27.41
C ILE A 508 -3.92 -3.26 27.34
N LEU A 509 -3.16 -2.75 26.38
CA LEU A 509 -1.75 -3.09 26.23
C LEU A 509 -0.94 -2.72 27.48
N ARG A 510 -1.31 -1.65 28.20
CA ARG A 510 -0.70 -1.28 29.49
C ARG A 510 -0.79 -2.43 30.50
N ASP A 511 -1.97 -3.01 30.62
CA ASP A 511 -2.25 -4.05 31.60
C ASP A 511 -1.51 -5.35 31.20
N ILE A 512 -1.47 -5.67 29.91
CA ILE A 512 -0.64 -6.78 29.37
C ILE A 512 0.85 -6.58 29.71
N TYR A 513 1.38 -5.37 29.54
CA TYR A 513 2.78 -5.08 29.88
C TYR A 513 3.09 -5.25 31.36
N ARG A 514 2.17 -4.81 32.23
CA ARG A 514 2.31 -4.98 33.68
C ARG A 514 2.21 -6.44 34.09
N ASP A 515 1.20 -7.14 33.60
CA ASP A 515 0.79 -8.45 34.11
C ASP A 515 1.60 -9.59 33.46
N GLU A 516 1.87 -9.53 32.15
CA GLU A 516 2.58 -10.60 31.42
C GLU A 516 4.09 -10.34 31.25
N ARG A 517 4.50 -9.07 31.14
CA ARG A 517 5.91 -8.69 30.85
C ARG A 517 6.65 -8.10 32.04
N HIS A 518 5.95 -7.84 33.15
CA HIS A 518 6.51 -7.18 34.33
C HIS A 518 7.20 -5.85 34.02
N ILE A 519 6.75 -5.15 32.98
CA ILE A 519 7.21 -3.82 32.63
C ILE A 519 6.27 -2.83 33.31
N ILE A 520 6.82 -2.07 34.26
CA ILE A 520 6.10 -1.02 34.98
C ILE A 520 6.56 0.32 34.41
N PHE A 521 5.58 1.14 34.03
CA PHE A 521 5.78 2.47 33.46
C PHE A 521 5.85 3.54 34.54
#